data_AF-A0A7W1R2D5-F1
#
_entry.id   AF-A0A7W1R2D5-F1
#
_cell.length_a   1.000
_cell.length_b   1.000
_cell.length_c   1.000
_cell.angle_alpha   90.00
_cell.angle_beta   90.00
_cell.angle_gamma   90.00
#
_symmetry.space_group_name_H-M   'P 1'
#
loop_
_entity.id
_entity.type
_entity.pdbx_description
1 polymer ?
#
loop_
_entity_poly.entity_id
_entity_poly.type
_entity_poly.pdbx_seq_one_letter_code
_entity_poly.pdbx_strand_id
1 'polypeptide(L)'
;MFGQAWTDYLTLIDLSEATMPEDPRAALKTIAHRFFDYSVGDLARHQLMNQRMIPGFVPSAEAYAPAVEVVERGRDRLARFGIQGDEKLDLFTALVGGMVNAQHANDPGGDRWSRLLDEAMDMFADHVGLSR
;
A
#
# COMPACT_ATOMS: atom_id res chain seq x y z
N MET A 1 -4.03 -12.67 13.98
CA MET A 1 -2.75 -12.12 13.48
C MET A 1 -2.89 -11.62 12.04
N PHE A 2 -3.14 -12.48 11.03
CA PHE A 2 -3.32 -12.02 9.64
C PHE A 2 -4.52 -11.09 9.48
N GLY A 3 -5.72 -11.54 9.84
CA GLY A 3 -6.94 -10.73 9.70
C GLY A 3 -6.87 -9.43 10.51
N GLN A 4 -6.39 -9.53 11.76
CA GLN A 4 -6.18 -8.35 12.62
C GLN A 4 -5.29 -7.29 11.95
N ALA A 5 -4.18 -7.69 11.32
CA ALA A 5 -3.28 -6.74 10.67
C ALA A 5 -3.97 -5.97 9.54
N TRP A 6 -4.79 -6.64 8.73
CA TRP A 6 -5.56 -5.96 7.69
C TRP A 6 -6.72 -5.13 8.25
N THR A 7 -7.38 -5.58 9.32
CA THR A 7 -8.39 -4.79 10.04
C THR A 7 -7.82 -3.52 10.66
N ASP A 8 -6.62 -3.60 11.25
CA ASP A 8 -5.93 -2.44 11.82
C ASP A 8 -5.56 -1.45 10.71
N TYR A 9 -5.13 -1.95 9.53
CA TYR A 9 -4.85 -1.10 8.38
C TYR A 9 -6.12 -0.42 7.83
N LEU A 10 -7.27 -1.12 7.78
CA LEU A 10 -8.55 -0.51 7.44
C LEU A 10 -8.93 0.61 8.41
N THR A 11 -8.74 0.36 9.71
CA THR A 11 -8.98 1.38 10.75
C THR A 11 -8.10 2.61 10.51
N LEU A 12 -6.83 2.42 10.13
CA LEU A 12 -5.94 3.52 9.77
C LEU A 12 -6.45 4.30 8.54
N ILE A 13 -6.93 3.60 7.51
CA ILE A 13 -7.53 4.23 6.32
C ILE A 13 -8.76 5.06 6.72
N ASP A 14 -9.67 4.49 7.50
CA ASP A 14 -10.91 5.16 7.93
C ASP A 14 -10.63 6.45 8.73
N LEU A 15 -9.71 6.39 9.68
CA LEU A 15 -9.33 7.53 10.52
C LEU A 15 -8.67 8.66 9.73
N SER A 16 -8.14 8.36 8.54
CA SER A 16 -7.33 9.27 7.76
C SER A 16 -8.01 9.72 6.46
N GLU A 17 -9.28 9.34 6.26
CA GLU A 17 -10.10 9.72 5.12
C GLU A 17 -10.33 11.24 5.07
N ALA A 18 -10.63 11.84 6.23
CA ALA A 18 -10.92 13.27 6.35
C ALA A 18 -9.69 14.16 6.08
N THR A 19 -8.49 13.60 6.10
CA THR A 19 -7.22 14.32 5.88
C THR A 19 -6.58 14.01 4.53
N MET A 20 -7.29 13.31 3.64
CA MET A 20 -6.81 13.04 2.30
C MET A 20 -6.72 14.33 1.46
N PRO A 21 -5.60 14.56 0.76
CA PRO A 21 -5.51 15.67 -0.19
C PRO A 21 -6.56 15.58 -1.30
N GLU A 22 -7.04 16.74 -1.76
CA GLU A 22 -7.91 16.82 -2.94
C GLU A 22 -7.13 16.62 -4.24
N ASP A 23 -5.87 17.07 -4.28
CA ASP A 23 -4.99 16.86 -5.42
C ASP A 23 -4.70 15.36 -5.61
N PRO A 24 -5.04 14.76 -6.77
CA PRO A 24 -4.87 13.33 -7.02
C PRO A 24 -3.43 12.82 -6.83
N ARG A 25 -2.42 13.64 -7.16
CA ARG A 25 -1.01 13.25 -7.05
C ARG A 25 -0.53 13.27 -5.60
N ALA A 26 -0.89 14.29 -4.84
CA ALA A 26 -0.66 14.34 -3.40
C ALA A 26 -1.40 13.22 -2.67
N ALA A 27 -2.64 12.91 -3.09
CA ALA A 27 -3.42 11.80 -2.55
C ALA A 27 -2.76 10.44 -2.83
N LEU A 28 -2.28 10.21 -4.05
CA LEU A 28 -1.51 9.01 -4.42
C LEU A 28 -0.27 8.83 -3.52
N LYS A 29 0.53 9.90 -3.35
CA LYS A 29 1.70 9.89 -2.45
C LYS A 29 1.30 9.57 -1.01
N THR A 30 0.22 10.19 -0.52
CA THR A 30 -0.30 9.95 0.84
C THR A 30 -0.67 8.48 1.04
N ILE A 31 -1.31 7.84 0.05
CA ILE A 31 -1.67 6.41 0.12
C ILE A 31 -0.42 5.54 0.16
N ALA A 32 0.56 5.83 -0.69
CA ALA A 32 1.82 5.10 -0.73
C ALA A 32 2.57 5.18 0.60
N HIS A 33 2.74 6.39 1.16
CA HIS A 33 3.39 6.60 2.47
C HIS A 33 2.67 5.87 3.58
N ARG A 34 1.34 5.96 3.66
CA ARG A 34 0.57 5.27 4.70
C ARG A 34 0.77 3.76 4.67
N PHE A 35 0.71 3.15 3.48
CA PHE A 35 0.96 1.71 3.36
C PHE A 35 2.42 1.36 3.66
N PHE A 36 3.37 2.18 3.19
CA PHE A 36 4.79 2.00 3.42
C PHE A 36 5.10 2.02 4.91
N ASP A 37 4.74 3.09 5.61
CA ASP A 37 4.96 3.28 7.05
C ASP A 37 4.31 2.17 7.86
N TYR A 38 3.06 1.83 7.53
CA TYR A 38 2.38 0.71 8.16
C TYR A 38 3.15 -0.60 7.92
N SER A 39 3.66 -0.86 6.73
CA SER A 39 4.34 -2.13 6.45
C SER A 39 5.76 -2.19 7.00
N VAL A 40 6.50 -1.09 7.06
CA VAL A 40 7.87 -1.07 7.60
C VAL A 40 7.93 -1.04 9.13
N GLY A 41 6.87 -0.55 9.77
CA GLY A 41 6.80 -0.44 11.24
C GLY A 41 6.82 -1.78 11.99
N ASP A 42 6.52 -2.90 11.34
CA ASP A 42 6.58 -4.24 11.93
C ASP A 42 6.84 -5.31 10.85
N LEU A 43 8.06 -5.87 10.85
CA LEU A 43 8.48 -6.90 9.89
C LEU A 43 7.64 -8.18 9.99
N ALA A 44 7.34 -8.65 11.20
CA ALA A 44 6.61 -9.90 11.39
C ALA A 44 5.16 -9.76 10.89
N ARG A 45 4.54 -8.61 11.17
CA ARG A 45 3.22 -8.27 10.63
C ARG A 45 3.23 -8.17 9.11
N HIS A 46 4.21 -7.46 8.52
CA HIS A 46 4.33 -7.36 7.06
C HIS A 46 4.54 -8.72 6.39
N GLN A 47 5.42 -9.56 6.94
CA GLN A 47 5.64 -10.92 6.42
C GLN A 47 4.37 -11.75 6.46
N LEU A 48 3.58 -11.64 7.53
CA LEU A 48 2.31 -12.34 7.60
C LEU A 48 1.29 -11.81 6.59
N MET A 49 1.21 -10.49 6.39
CA MET A 49 0.27 -9.84 5.47
C MET A 49 0.58 -10.10 4.00
N ASN A 50 1.85 -9.94 3.60
CA ASN A 50 2.23 -9.72 2.19
C ASN A 50 3.30 -10.70 1.68
N GLN A 51 3.81 -11.61 2.52
CA GLN A 51 4.82 -12.59 2.10
C GLN A 51 4.31 -14.02 2.33
N ARG A 52 4.65 -14.93 1.41
CA ARG A 52 4.32 -16.36 1.55
C ARG A 52 5.42 -17.09 2.34
N MET A 53 5.72 -16.62 3.56
CA MET A 53 6.81 -17.16 4.39
C MET A 53 6.49 -18.50 5.05
N ILE A 54 5.20 -18.82 5.25
CA ILE A 54 4.76 -20.05 5.93
C ILE A 54 4.23 -21.02 4.86
N PRO A 55 4.94 -22.13 4.57
CA PRO A 55 4.46 -23.14 3.63
C PRO A 55 3.09 -23.68 4.03
N GLY A 56 2.15 -23.72 3.08
CA GLY A 56 0.80 -24.25 3.29
C GLY A 56 -0.13 -23.35 4.11
N PHE A 57 0.29 -22.17 4.55
CA PHE A 57 -0.60 -21.22 5.20
C PHE A 57 -1.62 -20.66 4.21
N VAL A 58 -2.90 -20.79 4.56
CA VAL A 58 -4.03 -20.20 3.84
C VAL A 58 -4.96 -19.58 4.89
N PRO A 59 -5.20 -18.26 4.86
CA PRO A 59 -6.16 -17.65 5.77
C PRO A 59 -7.58 -18.17 5.48
N SER A 60 -8.45 -18.19 6.50
CA SER A 60 -9.88 -18.40 6.28
C SER A 60 -10.45 -17.25 5.45
N ALA A 61 -11.60 -17.46 4.81
CA ALA A 61 -12.29 -16.40 4.06
C ALA A 61 -12.58 -15.18 4.96
N GLU A 62 -13.02 -15.41 6.19
CA GLU A 62 -13.24 -14.35 7.20
C GLU A 62 -11.96 -13.57 7.52
N ALA A 63 -10.84 -14.26 7.73
CA ALA A 63 -9.56 -13.61 8.00
C ALA A 63 -8.99 -12.88 6.76
N TYR A 64 -9.38 -13.29 5.55
CA TYR A 64 -8.94 -12.69 4.29
C TYR A 64 -9.78 -11.49 3.86
N ALA A 65 -11.05 -11.41 4.28
CA ALA A 65 -11.98 -10.36 3.87
C ALA A 65 -11.44 -8.92 4.07
N PRO A 66 -10.76 -8.58 5.18
CA PRO A 66 -10.18 -7.23 5.34
C PRO A 66 -9.11 -6.89 4.30
N ALA A 67 -8.32 -7.88 3.84
CA ALA A 67 -7.32 -7.65 2.79
C ALA A 67 -7.97 -7.36 1.44
N VAL A 68 -9.08 -8.06 1.14
CA VAL A 68 -9.88 -7.84 -0.08
C VAL A 68 -10.45 -6.42 -0.08
N GLU A 69 -11.06 -6.00 1.04
CA GLU A 69 -11.60 -4.64 1.21
C GLU A 69 -10.53 -3.57 0.98
N VAL A 70 -9.31 -3.76 1.48
CA VAL A 70 -8.20 -2.81 1.25
C VAL A 70 -7.87 -2.67 -0.23
N VAL A 71 -7.83 -3.78 -0.97
CA VAL A 71 -7.58 -3.78 -2.41
C VAL A 71 -8.73 -3.11 -3.17
N GLU A 72 -9.98 -3.39 -2.81
CA GLU A 72 -11.17 -2.78 -3.40
C GLU A 72 -11.20 -1.27 -3.15
N ARG A 73 -10.90 -0.81 -1.94
CA ARG A 73 -10.77 0.63 -1.63
C ARG A 73 -9.62 1.28 -2.39
N GLY A 74 -8.50 0.58 -2.54
CA GLY A 74 -7.37 1.04 -3.35
C GLY A 74 -7.78 1.25 -4.80
N ARG A 75 -8.48 0.26 -5.38
CA ARG A 75 -9.05 0.33 -6.73
C ARG A 75 -9.98 1.53 -6.89
N ASP A 76 -10.96 1.66 -6.00
CA ASP A 76 -11.94 2.75 -6.06
C ASP A 76 -11.27 4.12 -5.94
N ARG A 77 -10.24 4.23 -5.10
CA ARG A 77 -9.48 5.47 -4.94
C ARG A 77 -8.70 5.84 -6.19
N LEU A 78 -7.95 4.89 -6.76
CA LEU A 78 -7.22 5.11 -8.01
C LEU A 78 -8.18 5.50 -9.15
N ALA A 79 -9.35 4.85 -9.22
CA ALA A 79 -10.38 5.18 -10.20
C ALA A 79 -10.87 6.63 -10.08
N ARG A 80 -11.02 7.16 -8.85
CA ARG A 80 -11.38 8.57 -8.61
C ARG A 80 -10.32 9.57 -9.11
N PHE A 81 -9.06 9.14 -9.22
CA PHE A 81 -7.98 9.94 -9.80
C PHE A 81 -7.93 9.86 -11.34
N GLY A 82 -8.83 9.09 -11.96
CA GLY A 82 -8.79 8.79 -13.39
C GLY A 82 -7.86 7.62 -13.76
N ILE A 83 -7.28 6.93 -12.77
CA ILE A 83 -6.43 5.75 -12.98
C ILE A 83 -7.32 4.51 -13.05
N GLN A 84 -7.53 4.00 -14.26
CA GLN A 84 -8.41 2.85 -14.52
C GLN A 84 -7.59 1.61 -14.91
N GLY A 85 -8.12 0.42 -14.62
CA GLY A 85 -7.51 -0.86 -14.99
C GLY A 85 -6.82 -1.59 -13.83
N ASP A 86 -7.08 -2.90 -13.73
CA ASP A 86 -6.50 -3.80 -12.74
C ASP A 86 -4.97 -3.78 -12.80
N GLU A 87 -4.41 -3.68 -14.01
CA GLU A 87 -2.97 -3.65 -14.24
C GLU A 87 -2.31 -2.42 -13.61
N LYS A 88 -3.02 -1.30 -13.47
CA LYS A 88 -2.49 -0.10 -12.82
C LYS A 88 -2.46 -0.25 -11.30
N LEU A 89 -3.48 -0.88 -10.73
CA LEU A 89 -3.48 -1.24 -9.32
C LEU A 89 -2.39 -2.27 -9.00
N ASP A 90 -2.18 -3.26 -9.86
CA ASP A 90 -1.12 -4.25 -9.73
C ASP A 90 0.26 -3.60 -9.80
N LEU A 91 0.49 -2.68 -10.74
CA LEU A 91 1.74 -1.92 -10.83
C LEU A 91 1.98 -1.05 -9.60
N PHE A 92 0.96 -0.33 -9.13
CA PHE A 92 1.06 0.46 -7.89
C PHE A 92 1.43 -0.43 -6.69
N THR A 93 0.72 -1.56 -6.52
CA THR A 93 0.97 -2.55 -5.47
C THR A 93 2.39 -3.10 -5.55
N ALA A 94 2.86 -3.44 -6.75
CA ALA A 94 4.20 -3.97 -6.97
C ALA A 94 5.29 -2.94 -6.65
N LEU A 95 5.10 -1.67 -7.03
CA LEU A 95 6.03 -0.58 -6.74
C LEU A 95 6.16 -0.35 -5.23
N VAL A 96 5.04 -0.10 -4.55
CA VAL A 96 5.07 0.20 -3.11
C VAL A 96 5.52 -1.02 -2.31
N GLY A 97 4.97 -2.21 -2.61
CA GLY A 97 5.37 -3.46 -1.95
C GLY A 97 6.84 -3.82 -2.18
N GLY A 98 7.36 -3.56 -3.38
CA GLY A 98 8.78 -3.74 -3.70
C GLY A 98 9.68 -2.82 -2.86
N MET A 99 9.30 -1.55 -2.71
CA MET A 99 10.04 -0.59 -1.89
C MET A 99 10.01 -0.95 -0.40
N VAL A 100 8.86 -1.41 0.12
CA VAL A 100 8.75 -1.94 1.49
C VAL A 100 9.70 -3.12 1.70
N ASN A 101 9.71 -4.08 0.77
CA ASN A 101 10.61 -5.23 0.84
C ASN A 101 12.09 -4.80 0.78
N ALA A 102 12.41 -3.82 -0.06
CA ALA A 102 13.75 -3.29 -0.18
C ALA A 102 14.22 -2.56 1.09
N GLN A 103 13.31 -1.86 1.80
CA GLN A 103 13.57 -1.24 3.10
C GLN A 103 13.87 -2.29 4.16
N HIS A 104 12.99 -3.29 4.32
CA HIS A 104 13.20 -4.39 5.27
C HIS A 104 14.50 -5.15 5.02
N ALA A 105 14.83 -5.40 3.74
CA ALA A 105 16.00 -6.20 3.39
C ALA A 105 17.34 -5.44 3.50
N ASN A 106 17.35 -4.15 3.16
CA ASN A 106 18.61 -3.43 2.92
C ASN A 106 18.87 -2.24 3.86
N ASP A 107 17.86 -1.77 4.58
CA ASP A 107 17.97 -0.62 5.47
C ASP A 107 16.95 -0.69 6.63
N PRO A 108 16.92 -1.78 7.42
CA PRO A 108 15.92 -1.93 8.48
C PRO A 108 16.04 -0.82 9.54
N GLY A 109 14.95 -0.11 9.80
CA GLY A 109 14.90 1.02 10.74
C GLY A 109 15.46 2.34 10.18
N GLY A 110 15.98 2.34 8.94
CA GLY A 110 16.35 3.54 8.21
C GLY A 110 15.21 4.09 7.36
N ASP A 111 15.58 4.96 6.43
CA ASP A 111 14.68 5.77 5.60
C ASP A 111 15.17 5.87 4.14
N ARG A 112 16.12 5.02 3.73
CA ARG A 112 16.68 5.03 2.37
C ARG A 112 15.61 4.94 1.28
N TRP A 113 14.59 4.11 1.45
CA TRP A 113 13.53 3.94 0.46
C TRP A 113 12.33 4.86 0.69
N SER A 114 12.00 5.21 1.94
CA SER A 114 10.92 6.17 2.20
C SER A 114 11.20 7.54 1.55
N ARG A 115 12.48 7.99 1.56
CA ARG A 115 12.91 9.21 0.85
C ARG A 115 12.69 9.18 -0.67
N LEU A 116 12.59 7.99 -1.27
CA LEU A 116 12.39 7.81 -2.71
C LEU A 116 10.92 7.62 -3.09
N LEU A 117 10.03 7.51 -2.09
CA LEU A 117 8.63 7.14 -2.35
C LEU A 117 7.90 8.22 -3.17
N ASP A 118 8.16 9.49 -2.89
CA ASP A 118 7.58 10.60 -3.66
C ASP A 118 8.03 10.57 -5.12
N GLU A 119 9.32 10.33 -5.38
CA GLU A 119 9.87 10.22 -6.73
C GLU A 119 9.27 9.02 -7.49
N ALA A 120 9.16 7.87 -6.84
CA ALA A 120 8.53 6.69 -7.42
C ALA A 120 7.05 6.92 -7.74
N MET A 121 6.32 7.61 -6.86
CA MET A 121 4.92 7.97 -7.09
C MET A 121 4.75 9.03 -8.17
N ASP A 122 5.71 9.96 -8.31
CA ASP A 122 5.73 10.89 -9.44
C ASP A 122 5.96 10.18 -10.76
N MET A 123 6.88 9.21 -10.82
CA MET A 123 7.09 8.38 -12.01
C MET A 123 5.84 7.58 -12.38
N PHE A 124 5.16 6.98 -11.38
CA PHE A 124 3.91 6.26 -11.61
C PHE A 124 2.79 7.21 -12.08
N ALA A 125 2.63 8.36 -11.41
CA ALA A 125 1.64 9.36 -11.78
C ALA A 125 1.85 9.88 -13.22
N ASP A 126 3.10 10.12 -13.63
CA ASP A 126 3.44 10.51 -15.00
C ASP A 126 3.10 9.37 -15.99
N HIS A 127 3.42 8.12 -15.64
CA HIS A 127 3.10 6.95 -16.47
C HIS A 127 1.59 6.78 -16.71
N VAL A 128 0.76 7.08 -15.70
CA VAL A 128 -0.71 6.98 -15.80
C VAL A 128 -1.39 8.27 -16.25
N GLY A 129 -0.63 9.32 -16.55
CA GLY A 129 -1.15 10.59 -17.07
C GLY A 129 -1.86 11.47 -16.04
N LEU A 130 -1.55 11.32 -14.74
CA LEU A 130 -2.02 12.26 -13.71
C LEU A 130 -1.36 13.62 -13.93
N SER A 131 -2.15 14.68 -14.10
CA SER A 131 -1.63 16.04 -14.13
C SER A 131 -0.94 16.42 -12.81
N ARG A 132 -0.12 17.48 -12.87
CA ARG A 132 0.42 18.15 -11.69
C ARG A 132 -0.58 19.11 -11.07
#